data_AF-A0A9E7TLF7-F1
#
_entry.id   AF-A0A9E7TLF7-F1
#
_cell.length_a   1.000
_cell.length_b   1.000
_cell.length_c   1.000
_cell.angle_alpha   90.00
_cell.angle_beta   90.00
_cell.angle_gamma   90.00
#
_symmetry.space_group_name_H-M   'P 1'
#
loop_
_entity.id
_entity.type
_entity.pdbx_description
1 polymer ?
#
loop_
_entity_poly.entity_id
_entity_poly.type
_entity_poly.pdbx_seq_one_letter_code
_entity_poly.pdbx_strand_id
1 'polypeptide(L)' 'MKIYLDVCCLCRPFDDQTSYRISMEAEAVTAILNRCMADWKLIGSEVIDYEIFRMRRKLRPSGISLFLLRKK' A
#
# COMPACT_ATOMS: atom_id res chain seq x y z
N MET A 1 10.84 11.57 7.65
CA MET A 1 9.40 11.76 7.98
C MET A 1 8.74 10.42 8.24
N LYS A 2 7.77 10.33 9.17
CA LYS A 2 7.01 9.09 9.42
C LYS A 2 5.66 9.19 8.72
N ILE A 3 5.28 8.17 7.96
CA ILE A 3 4.03 8.13 7.21
C ILE A 3 3.24 6.89 7.64
N TYR A 4 1.94 7.05 7.86
CA TYR A 4 1.00 5.96 8.03
C TYR A 4 0.03 6.01 6.86
N LEU A 5 -0.24 4.86 6.24
CA LEU A 5 -1.19 4.74 5.15
C LEU A 5 -2.28 3.74 5.53
N ASP A 6 -3.52 4.09 5.25
CA ASP A 6 -4.64 3.16 5.33
C ASP A 6 -4.44 2.03 4.30
N VAL A 7 -4.98 0.84 4.60
CA VAL A 7 -4.96 -0.32 3.69
C VAL A 7 -5.60 0.03 2.34
N CYS A 8 -6.68 0.81 2.34
CA CYS A 8 -7.31 1.22 1.09
C CYS A 8 -6.39 2.07 0.21
N CYS A 9 -5.54 2.92 0.81
CA CYS A 9 -4.53 3.68 0.08
C CYS A 9 -3.50 2.74 -0.56
N LEU A 10 -3.01 1.75 0.18
CA LEU A 10 -2.06 0.75 -0.33
C LEU A 10 -2.65 -0.11 -1.46
N CYS A 11 -3.97 -0.25 -1.51
CA CYS A 11 -4.67 -0.97 -2.58
C CYS A 11 -4.91 -0.13 -3.85
N ARG A 12 -4.86 1.21 -3.79
CA ARG A 12 -5.15 2.08 -4.94
C ARG A 12 -4.40 1.74 -6.24
N PRO A 13 -3.09 1.41 -6.21
CA PRO A 13 -2.37 1.00 -7.42
C PRO A 13 -2.88 -0.28 -8.08
N PHE A 14 -3.71 -1.06 -7.38
CA PHE A 14 -4.24 -2.34 -7.81
C PHE A 14 -5.75 -2.29 -8.10
N ASP A 15 -6.41 -1.16 -7.83
CA ASP A 15 -7.82 -0.95 -8.19
C ASP A 15 -7.98 -0.81 -9.72
N ASP A 16 -9.21 -0.83 -10.21
CA ASP A 16 -9.51 -0.52 -11.61
C ASP A 16 -9.17 0.94 -11.94
N GLN A 17 -8.20 1.13 -12.82
CA GLN A 17 -7.66 2.42 -13.21
C GLN A 17 -8.47 3.13 -14.31
N THR A 18 -9.64 2.58 -14.70
CA THR A 18 -10.54 3.23 -15.69
C THR A 18 -11.01 4.61 -15.24
N SER A 19 -11.13 4.85 -13.93
CA SER A 19 -11.45 6.16 -13.38
C SER A 19 -10.19 7.02 -13.26
N TYR A 20 -10.21 8.20 -13.89
CA TYR A 20 -9.11 9.19 -13.77
C TYR A 20 -8.75 9.52 -12.31
N ARG A 21 -9.76 9.59 -11.44
CA ARG A 21 -9.56 9.84 -10.01
C ARG A 21 -8.73 8.71 -9.37
N ILE A 22 -9.07 7.46 -9.64
CA ILE A 22 -8.35 6.30 -9.09
C ILE A 22 -6.91 6.29 -9.60
N SER A 23 -6.71 6.60 -10.88
CA SER A 23 -5.37 6.73 -11.47
C SER A 23 -4.51 7.78 -10.77
N MET A 24 -5.05 8.98 -10.51
CA MET A 24 -4.29 10.01 -9.80
C MET A 24 -3.99 9.63 -8.35
N GLU A 25 -4.97 9.04 -7.64
CA GLU A 25 -4.78 8.57 -6.27
C GLU A 25 -3.69 7.48 -6.21
N ALA A 26 -3.69 6.54 -7.16
CA ALA A 26 -2.68 5.49 -7.29
C ALA A 26 -1.27 6.05 -7.56
N GLU A 27 -1.16 7.06 -8.43
CA GLU A 27 0.11 7.73 -8.72
C GLU A 27 0.66 8.45 -7.48
N ALA A 28 -0.20 9.19 -6.76
CA ALA A 28 0.16 9.88 -5.54
C ALA A 28 0.65 8.90 -4.45
N VAL A 29 -0.07 7.79 -4.24
CA VAL A 29 0.34 6.74 -3.30
C VAL A 29 1.68 6.15 -3.70
N THR A 30 1.88 5.86 -5.00
CA THR A 30 3.15 5.30 -5.51
C THR A 30 4.32 6.26 -5.27
N ALA A 31 4.13 7.56 -5.50
CA ALA A 31 5.14 8.57 -5.20
C ALA A 31 5.50 8.62 -3.70
N ILE A 32 4.51 8.54 -2.82
CA ILE A 32 4.73 8.47 -1.36
C ILE A 32 5.52 7.22 -0.98
N LEU A 33 5.15 6.06 -1.55
CA LEU A 33 5.85 4.79 -1.30
C LEU A 33 7.30 4.83 -1.80
N ASN A 34 7.56 5.48 -2.95
CA ASN A 34 8.93 5.70 -3.44
C ASN A 34 9.77 6.53 -2.47
N ARG A 35 9.20 7.58 -1.87
CA ARG A 35 9.88 8.34 -0.79
C ARG A 35 10.08 7.47 0.45
N CYS A 36 9.14 6.58 0.79
CA CYS A 36 9.29 5.62 1.89
C CYS A 36 10.36 4.54 1.65
N MET A 37 10.76 4.31 0.40
CA MET A 37 11.91 3.48 0.07
C MET A 37 13.23 4.24 0.21
N ALA A 38 13.23 5.55 -0.04
CA ALA A 38 14.43 6.39 0.01
C ALA A 38 14.74 6.92 1.42
N ASP A 39 13.88 7.78 1.98
CA ASP A 39 14.18 8.61 3.15
C ASP A 39 13.01 8.77 4.13
N TRP A 40 11.81 8.30 3.78
CA TRP A 40 10.65 8.30 4.68
C TRP A 40 10.49 6.92 5.33
N LYS A 41 9.90 6.91 6.54
CA LYS A 41 9.60 5.68 7.25
C LYS A 41 8.11 5.41 7.19
N LEU A 42 7.71 4.41 6.41
CA LEU A 42 6.35 3.88 6.46
C LEU A 42 6.17 3.13 7.79
N ILE A 43 5.12 3.51 8.52
CA ILE A 43 4.73 2.91 9.79
C ILE A 43 3.48 2.07 9.54
N GLY A 44 3.49 0.82 9.99
CA GLY A 44 2.35 -0.09 9.96
C GLY A 44 1.80 -0.38 11.36
N SER A 45 0.68 -1.09 11.41
CA SER A 45 0.09 -1.63 12.63
C SER A 45 -0.29 -3.10 12.42
N GLU A 46 -0.44 -3.85 13.50
CA GLU A 46 -0.91 -5.25 13.42
C GLU A 46 -2.30 -5.36 12.78
N VAL A 47 -3.12 -4.31 12.90
CA VAL A 47 -4.44 -4.21 12.27
C VAL A 47 -4.31 -4.12 10.74
N ILE A 48 -3.40 -3.28 10.23
CA ILE A 48 -3.08 -3.21 8.79
C ILE A 48 -2.60 -4.58 8.28
N ASP A 49 -1.68 -5.22 9.01
CA ASP A 49 -1.16 -6.53 8.62
C ASP A 49 -2.29 -7.57 8.56
N TYR A 50 -3.20 -7.55 9.53
CA TYR A 50 -4.37 -8.44 9.58
C TYR A 50 -5.35 -8.19 8.43
N GLU A 51 -5.67 -6.94 8.13
CA GLU A 51 -6.58 -6.56 7.04
C GLU A 51 -6.00 -6.95 5.68
N ILE A 52 -4.72 -6.64 5.42
CA ILE A 52 -4.03 -7.03 4.19
C ILE A 52 -3.99 -8.54 4.04
N PHE A 53 -3.71 -9.28 5.14
CA PHE A 53 -3.73 -10.74 5.14
C PHE A 53 -5.11 -11.29 4.76
N ARG A 54 -6.19 -10.72 5.30
CA ARG A 54 -7.56 -11.13 4.97
C ARG A 54 -7.96 -10.78 3.54
N MET A 55 -7.51 -9.64 3.01
CA MET A 55 -7.75 -9.25 1.62
C MET A 55 -7.01 -10.17 0.64
N ARG A 56 -5.77 -10.58 0.97
CA ARG A 56 -4.96 -11.51 0.17
C ARG A 56 -5.58 -12.90 0.00
N ARG A 57 -6.52 -13.31 0.86
CA ARG A 57 -7.29 -14.55 0.66
C ARG A 57 -8.30 -14.48 -0.50
N LYS A 58 -8.67 -13.28 -0.97
CA LYS A 58 -9.66 -13.08 -2.04
C LYS A 58 -9.07 -12.75 -3.41
N LEU A 59 -7.81 -12.28 -3.48
CA LEU A 59 -7.15 -11.85 -4.72
C LEU A 59 -5.73 -12.45 -4.81
N ARG A 60 -5.29 -12.75 -6.05
CA ARG A 60 -3.94 -13.26 -6.41
C ARG A 60 -2.83 -12.56 -5.59
N PRO A 61 -1.67 -13.21 -5.34
CA PRO A 61 -0.66 -12.69 -4.43
C PRO A 61 -0.21 -11.28 -4.86
N SER A 62 -0.62 -10.27 -4.08
CA SER A 62 -0.26 -8.87 -4.29
C SER A 62 1.10 -8.57 -3.63
N GLY A 63 1.94 -7.82 -4.32
CA GLY A 63 3.30 -7.46 -3.89
C GLY A 63 3.38 -6.65 -2.58
N ILE A 64 2.25 -6.14 -2.09
CA ILE A 64 2.12 -5.37 -0.84
C ILE A 64 2.63 -6.18 0.37
N SER A 65 2.29 -7.48 0.42
CA SER A 65 2.69 -8.32 1.55
C SER A 65 4.22 -8.51 1.63
N LEU A 66 4.91 -8.53 0.48
CA LEU A 66 6.36 -8.61 0.43
C LEU A 66 7.02 -7.30 0.88
N PHE A 67 6.40 -6.15 0.59
CA PHE A 67 6.89 -4.84 1.00
C PHE A 67 6.84 -4.65 2.52
N LEU A 68 5.76 -5.11 3.17
CA LEU A 68 5.61 -5.03 4.63
C LEU A 68 6.51 -6.04 5.37
N LEU A 69 6.64 -7.28 4.86
CA LEU A 69 7.50 -8.31 5.45
C LEU A 69 8.99 -7.96 5.37
N ARG A 70 9.43 -7.17 4.38
CA ARG A 70 10.83 -6.75 4.21
C ARG A 70 11.30 -5.66 5.19
N LYS A 71 10.39 -5.11 6.01
CA LYS A 71 10.67 -4.00 6.94
C LYS A 71 10.54 -4.39 8.42
N LYS A 72 10.28 -5.67 8.74
CA LYS A 72 10.47 -6.24 10.08
C LYS A 72 11.90 -6.73 10.26
#